data_AF-K5BHF2-F1
#
_entry.id   AF-K5BHF2-F1
#
_cell.length_a   1.000
_cell.length_b   1.000
_cell.length_c   1.000
_cell.angle_alpha   90.00
_cell.angle_beta   90.00
_cell.angle_gamma   90.00
#
_symmetry.space_group_name_H-M   'P 1'
#
loop_
_entity.id
_entity.type
_entity.pdbx_description
1 polymer ?
#
loop_
_entity_poly.entity_id
_entity_poly.type
_entity_poly.pdbx_seq_one_letter_code
_entity_poly.pdbx_strand_id
1 'polypeptide(L)'
;MLRHAEEFGRGDQIGCPREHPADIGGRLAGHPHLGADRLGGEPGQDLNSQLTAVENLLETSTTPYGGVPTRLRISPSGTVRIEEFSDLQGEFPAINTARTARPYRFFWFAAGLERNLYPNALVRIDHRTGKETVFRFPEGHLPHEAVFAPRPGADAEDDGWLLMPVLDGVQNVANLSVFDARDIEAGPVYVGRLRHHLPLTFHGCFTPRVAQPH
;
A
#
# COMPACT_ATOMS: atom_id res chain seq x y z
N MET A 1 20.04 37.17 25.62
CA MET A 1 20.48 37.10 27.05
C MET A 1 19.77 35.86 27.62
N LEU A 2 20.43 34.70 27.78
CA LEU A 2 21.34 34.33 28.90
C LEU A 2 20.60 34.43 30.25
N ARG A 3 20.47 33.41 31.12
CA ARG A 3 21.07 32.05 31.34
C ARG A 3 20.00 31.13 31.97
N HIS A 4 19.98 29.79 31.79
CA HIS A 4 20.89 28.70 32.21
C HIS A 4 20.88 28.32 33.71
N ALA A 5 20.50 27.06 34.00
CA ALA A 5 21.01 26.10 35.00
C ALA A 5 20.33 24.73 34.70
N GLU A 6 20.98 23.62 34.29
CA GLU A 6 22.05 22.79 34.92
C GLU A 6 21.46 21.80 35.97
N GLU A 7 21.86 20.52 36.10
CA GLU A 7 22.92 19.71 35.45
C GLU A 7 22.81 18.16 35.72
N PHE A 8 23.85 17.39 35.32
CA PHE A 8 24.22 15.98 35.65
C PHE A 8 23.50 14.79 34.94
N GLY A 9 24.19 13.75 34.44
CA GLY A 9 25.63 13.46 34.24
C GLY A 9 25.80 12.17 33.36
N ARG A 10 26.68 12.09 32.35
CA ARG A 10 28.14 11.82 32.29
C ARG A 10 28.61 10.35 32.50
N GLY A 11 29.47 9.90 31.56
CA GLY A 11 30.34 8.69 31.62
C GLY A 11 30.08 7.69 30.48
N ASP A 12 31.06 7.17 29.72
CA ASP A 12 32.47 7.55 29.51
C ASP A 12 32.99 6.97 28.17
N GLN A 13 34.12 7.45 27.64
CA GLN A 13 34.74 6.93 26.40
C GLN A 13 36.00 6.09 26.66
N ILE A 14 36.04 4.86 26.13
CA ILE A 14 37.22 4.01 25.84
C ILE A 14 36.81 3.10 24.66
N GLY A 15 37.62 2.74 23.65
CA GLY A 15 38.96 3.16 23.21
C GLY A 15 39.37 2.29 21.99
N CYS A 16 40.40 2.67 21.22
CA CYS A 16 40.83 1.91 20.01
C CYS A 16 42.36 1.71 19.94
N PRO A 17 42.82 0.49 19.61
CA PRO A 17 44.09 0.28 18.94
C PRO A 17 43.95 -0.47 17.59
N ARG A 18 44.83 -0.13 16.65
CA ARG A 18 45.16 -0.96 15.47
C ARG A 18 46.06 -2.12 15.88
N GLU A 19 46.19 -3.15 15.02
CA GLU A 19 47.46 -3.72 14.48
C GLU A 19 47.16 -4.93 13.56
N HIS A 20 48.10 -5.23 12.65
CA HIS A 20 48.16 -6.35 11.69
C HIS A 20 49.68 -6.66 11.55
N PRO A 21 50.19 -7.90 11.29
CA PRO A 21 49.82 -8.71 10.12
C PRO A 21 50.05 -10.26 10.30
N ALA A 22 50.30 -10.97 9.18
CA ALA A 22 51.03 -12.26 9.02
C ALA A 22 50.26 -13.60 8.83
N ASP A 23 49.92 -13.85 7.56
CA ASP A 23 50.23 -15.05 6.74
C ASP A 23 50.61 -16.41 7.40
N ILE A 24 49.86 -17.48 7.03
CA ILE A 24 50.38 -18.83 6.77
C ILE A 24 49.45 -19.59 5.80
N GLY A 25 50.02 -20.24 4.79
CA GLY A 25 49.28 -20.83 3.67
C GLY A 25 48.90 -22.32 3.80
N GLY A 26 48.02 -22.77 2.89
CA GLY A 26 47.63 -24.17 2.73
C GLY A 26 46.90 -24.42 1.41
N ARG A 27 47.56 -25.06 0.44
CA ARG A 27 46.91 -25.60 -0.77
C ARG A 27 45.97 -26.74 -0.39
N LEU A 28 44.77 -26.79 -0.99
CA LEU A 28 44.20 -28.00 -1.61
C LEU A 28 43.08 -27.57 -2.58
N ALA A 29 42.88 -28.32 -3.68
CA ALA A 29 41.91 -27.99 -4.72
C ALA A 29 40.63 -28.83 -4.59
N GLY A 30 39.46 -28.25 -4.95
CA GLY A 30 38.22 -29.00 -5.04
C GLY A 30 36.96 -28.16 -5.29
N HIS A 31 36.37 -28.34 -6.47
CA HIS A 31 35.00 -28.01 -6.89
C HIS A 31 34.49 -26.54 -6.87
N PRO A 32 33.80 -26.08 -7.94
CA PRO A 32 33.07 -24.82 -7.92
C PRO A 32 31.74 -24.98 -7.16
N HIS A 33 31.67 -24.44 -5.94
CA HIS A 33 30.39 -24.16 -5.31
C HIS A 33 29.89 -22.78 -5.76
N LEU A 34 28.62 -22.73 -6.18
CA LEU A 34 27.91 -21.48 -6.47
C LEU A 34 27.95 -20.58 -5.23
N GLY A 35 28.53 -19.39 -5.37
CA GLY A 35 28.59 -18.41 -4.31
C GLY A 35 27.19 -17.88 -3.98
N ALA A 36 26.84 -17.90 -2.69
CA ALA A 36 25.71 -17.14 -2.19
C ALA A 36 26.09 -15.66 -2.15
N ASP A 37 25.77 -14.93 -3.22
CA ASP A 37 25.96 -13.48 -3.23
C ASP A 37 25.03 -12.83 -2.19
N ARG A 38 25.62 -11.96 -1.38
CA ARG A 38 24.93 -11.28 -0.29
C ARG A 38 24.01 -10.21 -0.89
N LEU A 39 22.70 -10.35 -0.65
CA LEU A 39 21.74 -9.26 -0.85
C LEU A 39 21.98 -8.17 0.22
N GLY A 40 23.05 -7.39 0.04
CA GLY A 40 23.37 -6.19 0.79
C GLY A 40 23.07 -4.95 -0.06
N GLY A 41 21.79 -4.65 -0.26
CA GLY A 41 21.37 -3.38 -0.85
C GLY A 41 21.36 -2.29 0.22
N GLU A 42 22.04 -1.17 -0.04
CA GLU A 42 21.95 0.01 0.82
C GLU A 42 20.49 0.51 0.89
N PRO A 43 19.93 0.81 2.08
CA PRO A 43 18.51 1.13 2.24
C PRO A 43 17.96 2.28 1.38
N GLY A 44 18.82 3.12 0.78
CA GLY A 44 18.42 4.22 -0.11
C GLY A 44 18.37 3.89 -1.61
N GLN A 45 19.02 2.82 -2.10
CA GLN A 45 19.12 2.57 -3.54
C GLN A 45 17.86 1.93 -4.16
N ASP A 46 17.20 1.04 -3.41
CA ASP A 46 15.94 0.43 -3.85
C ASP A 46 14.79 1.46 -3.90
N LEU A 47 14.79 2.41 -2.96
CA LEU A 47 13.76 3.45 -2.84
C LEU A 47 13.76 4.42 -4.01
N ASN A 48 14.93 4.93 -4.38
CA ASN A 48 15.06 5.71 -5.61
C ASN A 48 14.67 4.87 -6.82
N SER A 49 15.00 3.57 -6.87
CA SER A 49 14.59 2.71 -7.98
C SER A 49 13.06 2.55 -8.10
N GLN A 50 12.32 2.57 -6.99
CA GLN A 50 10.86 2.49 -7.00
C GLN A 50 10.19 3.83 -7.32
N LEU A 51 10.65 4.94 -6.72
CA LEU A 51 10.16 6.27 -7.10
C LEU A 51 10.49 6.57 -8.56
N THR A 52 11.70 6.27 -9.02
CA THR A 52 12.07 6.36 -10.43
C THR A 52 11.35 5.34 -11.31
N ALA A 53 10.90 4.18 -10.80
CA ALA A 53 10.01 3.30 -11.55
C ALA A 53 8.60 3.90 -11.70
N VAL A 54 8.10 4.64 -10.69
CA VAL A 54 6.87 5.41 -10.77
C VAL A 54 7.05 6.60 -11.71
N GLU A 55 8.06 7.43 -11.53
CA GLU A 55 8.40 8.56 -12.41
C GLU A 55 8.55 8.08 -13.87
N ASN A 56 9.32 7.02 -14.13
CA ASN A 56 9.41 6.43 -15.47
C ASN A 56 8.07 5.88 -15.97
N LEU A 57 7.22 5.28 -15.12
CA LEU A 57 5.88 4.83 -15.50
C LEU A 57 4.96 6.02 -15.82
N LEU A 58 5.06 7.12 -15.09
CA LEU A 58 4.34 8.37 -15.34
C LEU A 58 4.88 9.11 -16.59
N GLU A 59 6.17 9.00 -16.89
CA GLU A 59 6.81 9.64 -18.06
C GLU A 59 6.65 8.81 -19.35
N THR A 60 6.58 7.47 -19.26
CA THR A 60 6.51 6.58 -20.43
C THR A 60 5.12 5.97 -20.67
N SER A 61 4.23 5.93 -19.66
CA SER A 61 2.85 5.46 -19.88
C SER A 61 1.97 6.59 -20.41
N THR A 62 1.41 6.36 -21.60
CA THR A 62 0.29 7.15 -22.13
C THR A 62 -1.08 6.59 -21.73
N THR A 63 -1.10 5.49 -20.95
CA THR A 63 -2.32 4.79 -20.51
C THR A 63 -2.52 4.97 -19.01
N PRO A 64 -3.71 5.36 -18.52
CA PRO A 64 -3.98 5.43 -17.09
C PRO A 64 -3.87 4.05 -16.43
N TYR A 65 -3.44 4.00 -15.18
CA TYR A 65 -3.21 2.76 -14.45
C TYR A 65 -4.50 2.00 -14.14
N GLY A 66 -4.47 0.68 -14.38
CA GLY A 66 -5.59 -0.23 -14.13
C GLY A 66 -6.57 -0.36 -15.29
N GLY A 67 -7.80 -0.76 -14.99
CA GLY A 67 -8.87 -1.00 -15.97
C GLY A 67 -10.21 -0.42 -15.51
N VAL A 68 -11.25 -0.64 -16.30
CA VAL A 68 -12.64 -0.34 -15.92
C VAL A 68 -13.19 -1.50 -15.07
N PRO A 69 -13.94 -1.25 -13.98
CA PRO A 69 -14.57 -2.31 -13.20
C PRO A 69 -15.70 -2.99 -14.01
N THR A 70 -15.40 -4.17 -14.54
CA THR A 70 -16.26 -4.90 -15.49
C THR A 70 -16.74 -6.24 -14.93
N ARG A 71 -18.06 -6.49 -15.00
CA ARG A 71 -18.68 -7.79 -14.71
C ARG A 71 -18.90 -8.60 -15.98
N LEU A 72 -18.43 -9.85 -15.94
CA LEU A 72 -18.83 -10.89 -16.88
C LEU A 72 -19.95 -11.74 -16.28
N ARG A 73 -21.07 -11.88 -16.99
CA ARG A 73 -22.14 -12.83 -16.66
C ARG A 73 -22.12 -13.96 -17.67
N ILE A 74 -21.75 -15.15 -17.23
CA ILE A 74 -21.60 -16.34 -18.06
C ILE A 74 -22.80 -17.26 -17.80
N SER A 75 -23.55 -17.60 -18.84
CA SER A 75 -24.66 -18.56 -18.74
C SER A 75 -24.17 -20.02 -18.87
N PRO A 76 -24.96 -21.01 -18.41
CA PRO A 76 -24.68 -22.44 -18.68
C PRO A 76 -24.60 -22.79 -20.17
N SER A 77 -25.18 -21.97 -21.06
CA SER A 77 -25.10 -22.11 -22.52
C SER A 77 -23.85 -21.46 -23.15
N GLY A 78 -22.91 -20.96 -22.35
CA GLY A 78 -21.69 -20.29 -22.82
C GLY A 78 -21.90 -18.85 -23.29
N THR A 79 -23.09 -18.26 -23.08
CA THR A 79 -23.35 -16.86 -23.43
C THR A 79 -22.71 -15.94 -22.39
N VAL A 80 -21.82 -15.05 -22.84
CA VAL A 80 -21.20 -14.02 -21.99
C VAL A 80 -21.92 -12.68 -22.21
N ARG A 81 -22.31 -12.02 -21.12
CA ARG A 81 -22.70 -10.60 -21.12
C ARG A 81 -21.67 -9.80 -20.34
N ILE A 82 -21.35 -8.61 -20.83
CA ILE A 82 -20.37 -7.69 -20.26
C ILE A 82 -21.12 -6.46 -19.74
N GLU A 83 -20.80 -6.00 -18.54
CA GLU A 83 -21.46 -4.91 -17.82
C GLU A 83 -20.38 -4.11 -17.08
N GLU A 84 -20.19 -2.84 -17.45
CA GLU A 84 -19.21 -1.92 -16.84
C GLU A 84 -19.93 -1.07 -15.76
N PHE A 85 -19.25 -0.77 -14.65
CA PHE A 85 -19.86 -0.04 -13.52
C PHE A 85 -19.44 1.42 -13.36
N SER A 86 -18.40 1.84 -14.07
CA SER A 86 -17.79 3.16 -13.93
C SER A 86 -17.04 3.50 -15.22
N ASP A 87 -16.96 4.78 -15.56
CA ASP A 87 -16.04 5.28 -16.59
C ASP A 87 -14.62 5.54 -16.04
N LEU A 88 -14.42 5.39 -14.71
CA LEU A 88 -13.14 5.59 -14.05
C LEU A 88 -12.22 4.37 -14.19
N GLN A 89 -10.98 4.63 -14.59
CA GLN A 89 -9.93 3.62 -14.68
C GLN A 89 -9.24 3.46 -13.31
N GLY A 90 -9.04 2.22 -12.87
CA GLY A 90 -8.48 1.91 -11.56
C GLY A 90 -8.19 0.43 -11.34
N GLU A 91 -7.72 0.11 -10.15
CA GLU A 91 -7.30 -1.23 -9.74
C GLU A 91 -7.50 -1.44 -8.23
N PHE A 92 -7.04 -2.57 -7.72
CA PHE A 92 -7.15 -3.00 -6.33
C PHE A 92 -8.61 -3.08 -5.83
N PRO A 93 -9.47 -3.89 -6.49
CA PRO A 93 -10.87 -4.04 -6.11
C PRO A 93 -11.01 -4.77 -4.76
N ALA A 94 -11.62 -4.08 -3.80
CA ALA A 94 -11.90 -4.55 -2.47
C ALA A 94 -13.39 -4.89 -2.29
N ILE A 95 -13.67 -5.96 -1.54
CA ILE A 95 -15.02 -6.33 -1.07
C ILE A 95 -14.97 -6.66 0.43
N ASN A 96 -16.14 -6.72 1.07
CA ASN A 96 -16.24 -7.42 2.34
C ASN A 96 -15.91 -8.90 2.11
N THR A 97 -14.80 -9.38 2.68
CA THR A 97 -14.24 -10.72 2.43
C THR A 97 -15.12 -11.87 2.93
N ALA A 98 -16.12 -11.61 3.79
CA ALA A 98 -17.17 -12.56 4.12
C ALA A 98 -18.10 -12.89 2.92
N ARG A 99 -18.02 -12.09 1.84
CA ARG A 99 -18.79 -12.23 0.59
C ARG A 99 -17.96 -12.84 -0.55
N THR A 100 -16.72 -13.25 -0.30
CA THR A 100 -15.89 -13.98 -1.27
C THR A 100 -16.63 -15.21 -1.81
N ALA A 101 -16.65 -15.37 -3.14
CA ALA A 101 -17.40 -16.39 -3.86
C ALA A 101 -18.93 -16.43 -3.59
N ARG A 102 -19.51 -15.30 -3.15
CA ARG A 102 -20.96 -15.14 -2.88
C ARG A 102 -21.51 -13.89 -3.58
N PRO A 103 -22.85 -13.79 -3.76
CA PRO A 103 -23.45 -12.55 -4.22
C PRO A 103 -23.20 -11.42 -3.20
N TYR A 104 -22.54 -10.36 -3.66
CA TYR A 104 -22.34 -9.10 -2.93
C TYR A 104 -23.15 -7.96 -3.58
N ARG A 105 -23.01 -6.75 -3.03
CA ARG A 105 -23.64 -5.49 -3.47
C ARG A 105 -22.62 -4.36 -3.61
N PHE A 106 -21.66 -4.27 -2.69
CA PHE A 106 -20.70 -3.18 -2.62
C PHE A 106 -19.29 -3.66 -2.93
N PHE A 107 -18.56 -2.83 -3.68
CA PHE A 107 -17.12 -2.94 -3.81
C PHE A 107 -16.48 -1.55 -3.82
N TRP A 108 -15.19 -1.51 -3.56
CA TRP A 108 -14.38 -0.30 -3.56
C TRP A 108 -13.14 -0.53 -4.41
N PHE A 109 -12.54 0.51 -4.96
CA PHE A 109 -11.29 0.40 -5.72
C PHE A 109 -10.52 1.73 -5.71
N ALA A 110 -9.22 1.68 -6.01
CA ALA A 110 -8.38 2.86 -6.17
C ALA A 110 -8.44 3.31 -7.64
N ALA A 111 -8.80 4.56 -7.90
CA ALA A 111 -9.04 5.09 -9.25
C ALA A 111 -8.20 6.33 -9.58
N GLY A 112 -7.87 6.49 -10.86
CA GLY A 112 -7.27 7.71 -11.40
C GLY A 112 -8.33 8.67 -11.93
N LEU A 113 -8.57 9.77 -11.22
CA LEU A 113 -9.39 10.88 -11.71
C LEU A 113 -8.61 11.73 -12.72
N GLU A 114 -9.32 12.41 -13.62
CA GLU A 114 -8.72 13.34 -14.61
C GLU A 114 -7.63 12.73 -15.50
N ARG A 115 -7.70 11.41 -15.74
CA ARG A 115 -6.68 10.63 -16.46
C ARG A 115 -5.32 10.61 -15.77
N ASN A 116 -5.28 10.80 -14.45
CA ASN A 116 -4.04 10.65 -13.69
C ASN A 116 -3.46 9.23 -13.91
N LEU A 117 -2.16 9.16 -14.13
CA LEU A 117 -1.48 7.92 -14.50
C LEU A 117 -1.27 6.97 -13.31
N TYR A 118 -1.52 7.42 -12.08
CA TYR A 118 -1.65 6.58 -10.89
C TYR A 118 -2.97 6.90 -10.16
N PRO A 119 -3.55 5.97 -9.38
CA PRO A 119 -4.70 6.30 -8.54
C PRO A 119 -4.49 7.53 -7.66
N ASN A 120 -5.53 8.35 -7.53
CA ASN A 120 -5.60 9.53 -6.66
C ASN A 120 -6.96 9.65 -5.94
N ALA A 121 -7.80 8.62 -6.06
CA ALA A 121 -9.11 8.54 -5.43
C ALA A 121 -9.44 7.15 -4.92
N LEU A 122 -10.31 7.11 -3.91
CA LEU A 122 -11.04 5.92 -3.48
C LEU A 122 -12.45 6.01 -4.05
N VAL A 123 -12.89 4.96 -4.74
CA VAL A 123 -14.25 4.87 -5.31
C VAL A 123 -15.03 3.77 -4.59
N ARG A 124 -16.32 4.01 -4.35
CA ARG A 124 -17.30 3.06 -3.83
C ARG A 124 -18.41 2.87 -4.84
N ILE A 125 -18.74 1.62 -5.17
CA ILE A 125 -19.82 1.26 -6.09
C ILE A 125 -20.88 0.43 -5.37
N ASP A 126 -22.13 0.88 -5.44
CA ASP A 126 -23.31 0.06 -5.17
C ASP A 126 -23.86 -0.50 -6.49
N HIS A 127 -23.38 -1.67 -6.90
CA HIS A 127 -23.72 -2.24 -8.21
C HIS A 127 -25.16 -2.76 -8.32
N ARG A 128 -25.99 -2.60 -7.26
CA ARG A 128 -27.45 -2.85 -7.34
C ARG A 128 -28.23 -1.60 -7.71
N THR A 129 -27.73 -0.42 -7.37
CA THR A 129 -28.38 0.87 -7.68
C THR A 129 -27.67 1.64 -8.79
N GLY A 130 -26.42 1.28 -9.10
CA GLY A 130 -25.54 2.07 -9.96
C GLY A 130 -24.98 3.31 -9.27
N LYS A 131 -25.16 3.47 -7.95
CA LYS A 131 -24.57 4.61 -7.24
C LYS A 131 -23.05 4.44 -7.15
N GLU A 132 -22.34 5.30 -7.86
CA GLU A 132 -20.93 5.63 -7.62
C GLU A 132 -20.81 6.71 -6.53
N THR A 133 -19.68 6.73 -5.83
CA THR A 133 -19.35 7.64 -4.73
C THR A 133 -17.83 7.74 -4.71
N VAL A 134 -17.27 8.95 -4.65
CA VAL A 134 -15.84 9.17 -4.92
C VAL A 134 -15.23 10.08 -3.85
N PHE A 135 -14.14 9.61 -3.23
CA PHE A 135 -13.27 10.44 -2.40
C PHE A 135 -11.96 10.71 -3.13
N ARG A 136 -11.68 11.98 -3.42
CA ARG A 136 -10.39 12.43 -3.98
C ARG A 136 -9.40 12.71 -2.86
N PHE A 137 -8.20 12.16 -2.95
CA PHE A 137 -7.10 12.48 -2.03
C PHE A 137 -6.47 13.85 -2.36
N PRO A 138 -5.77 14.49 -1.41
CA PRO A 138 -5.01 15.70 -1.69
C PRO A 138 -3.96 15.48 -2.79
N GLU A 139 -3.54 16.55 -3.45
CA GLU A 139 -2.51 16.48 -4.50
C GLU A 139 -1.22 15.82 -3.97
N GLY A 140 -0.54 15.06 -4.84
CA GLY A 140 0.66 14.30 -4.50
C GLY A 140 0.44 13.08 -3.58
N HIS A 141 -0.80 12.75 -3.20
CA HIS A 141 -1.11 11.54 -2.44
C HIS A 141 -1.44 10.37 -3.37
N LEU A 142 -0.77 9.24 -3.16
CA LEU A 142 -0.86 8.03 -3.97
C LEU A 142 -1.50 6.90 -3.13
N PRO A 143 -2.83 6.72 -3.18
CA PRO A 143 -3.55 5.63 -2.50
C PRO A 143 -3.33 4.25 -3.17
N HIS A 144 -3.27 3.21 -2.34
CA HIS A 144 -3.07 1.80 -2.72
C HIS A 144 -4.32 0.92 -2.52
N GLU A 145 -4.16 -0.40 -2.46
CA GLU A 145 -5.23 -1.33 -2.10
C GLU A 145 -5.89 -0.97 -0.76
N ALA A 146 -7.21 -0.75 -0.79
CA ALA A 146 -8.03 -0.65 0.40
C ALA A 146 -8.40 -2.04 0.91
N VAL A 147 -8.23 -2.31 2.20
CA VAL A 147 -8.63 -3.58 2.82
C VAL A 147 -9.86 -3.36 3.71
N PHE A 148 -10.92 -4.14 3.49
CA PHE A 148 -12.13 -4.06 4.30
C PHE A 148 -11.96 -4.75 5.67
N ALA A 149 -12.26 -4.04 6.75
CA ALA A 149 -12.33 -4.54 8.11
C ALA A 149 -13.77 -4.44 8.64
N PRO A 150 -14.49 -5.55 8.90
CA PRO A 150 -15.87 -5.51 9.37
C PRO A 150 -15.97 -4.91 10.77
N ARG A 151 -17.05 -4.16 11.05
CA ARG A 151 -17.37 -3.75 12.43
C ARG A 151 -17.74 -5.00 13.25
N PRO A 152 -17.30 -5.13 14.51
CA PRO A 152 -17.75 -6.21 15.38
C PRO A 152 -19.28 -6.18 15.53
N GLY A 153 -19.95 -7.29 15.16
CA GLY A 153 -21.41 -7.39 15.17
C GLY A 153 -22.13 -6.75 13.97
N ALA A 154 -21.42 -6.43 12.87
CA ALA A 154 -22.03 -5.93 11.65
C ALA A 154 -22.97 -6.94 10.96
N ASP A 155 -24.23 -6.54 10.75
CA ASP A 155 -25.19 -7.26 9.89
C ASP A 155 -25.20 -6.75 8.43
N ALA A 156 -24.84 -5.48 8.22
CA ALA A 156 -24.81 -4.88 6.89
C ALA A 156 -23.49 -5.17 6.17
N GLU A 157 -23.56 -5.40 4.85
CA GLU A 157 -22.42 -5.82 4.04
C GLU A 157 -21.26 -4.80 4.05
N ASP A 158 -21.58 -3.51 4.12
CA ASP A 158 -20.66 -2.39 4.14
C ASP A 158 -20.48 -1.76 5.54
N ASP A 159 -21.01 -2.34 6.61
CA ASP A 159 -20.73 -1.82 7.97
C ASP A 159 -19.37 -2.25 8.49
N GLY A 160 -18.41 -1.34 8.35
CA GLY A 160 -17.02 -1.55 8.69
C GLY A 160 -16.17 -0.38 8.25
N TRP A 161 -14.89 -0.64 8.09
CA TRP A 161 -13.89 0.34 7.69
C TRP A 161 -13.09 -0.11 6.48
N LEU A 162 -12.58 0.85 5.73
CA LEU A 162 -11.56 0.62 4.70
C LEU A 162 -10.22 1.10 5.25
N LEU A 163 -9.24 0.20 5.28
CA LEU A 163 -7.88 0.46 5.68
C LEU A 163 -7.03 0.63 4.41
N MET A 164 -6.64 1.85 4.06
CA MET A 164 -5.98 2.17 2.79
C MET A 164 -4.61 2.81 3.05
N PRO A 165 -3.49 2.13 2.69
CA PRO A 165 -2.18 2.76 2.64
C PRO A 165 -2.17 3.87 1.59
N VAL A 166 -1.53 4.99 1.92
CA VAL A 166 -1.37 6.16 1.04
C VAL A 166 0.05 6.69 1.19
N LEU A 167 0.79 6.78 0.09
CA LEU A 167 2.06 7.50 0.06
C LEU A 167 1.77 9.00 -0.12
N ASP A 168 2.12 9.81 0.86
CA ASP A 168 2.21 11.27 0.73
C ASP A 168 3.55 11.58 0.05
N GLY A 169 3.51 11.81 -1.27
CA GLY A 169 4.68 12.13 -2.08
C GLY A 169 5.23 13.54 -1.81
N VAL A 170 4.44 14.44 -1.22
CA VAL A 170 4.89 15.81 -0.87
C VAL A 170 5.79 15.78 0.35
N GLN A 171 5.48 14.92 1.33
CA GLN A 171 6.22 14.81 2.59
C GLN A 171 7.07 13.53 2.69
N ASN A 172 7.05 12.69 1.64
CA ASN A 172 7.75 11.41 1.52
C ASN A 172 7.54 10.48 2.73
N VAL A 173 6.27 10.31 3.12
CA VAL A 173 5.86 9.42 4.22
C VAL A 173 4.64 8.60 3.83
N ALA A 174 4.47 7.43 4.44
CA ALA A 174 3.26 6.63 4.29
C ALA A 174 2.26 6.93 5.41
N ASN A 175 0.99 6.94 5.05
CA ASN A 175 -0.15 7.10 5.93
C ASN A 175 -1.06 5.87 5.79
N LEU A 176 -1.70 5.45 6.89
CA LEU A 176 -2.84 4.56 6.86
C LEU A 176 -4.11 5.38 7.01
N SER A 177 -4.81 5.62 5.90
CA SER A 177 -6.10 6.30 5.89
C SER A 177 -7.21 5.30 6.19
N VAL A 178 -8.09 5.62 7.14
CA VAL A 178 -9.19 4.76 7.57
C VAL A 178 -10.51 5.47 7.31
N PHE A 179 -11.40 4.88 6.52
CA PHE A 179 -12.71 5.44 6.15
C PHE A 179 -13.85 4.62 6.78
N ASP A 180 -15.02 5.22 7.02
CA ASP A 180 -16.26 4.42 7.16
C ASP A 180 -16.64 3.92 5.76
N ALA A 181 -16.80 2.60 5.60
CA ALA A 181 -16.99 2.01 4.27
C ALA A 181 -18.34 2.40 3.62
N ARG A 182 -19.29 2.95 4.38
CA ARG A 182 -20.60 3.41 3.91
C ARG A 182 -20.57 4.85 3.38
N ASP A 183 -19.70 5.68 3.94
CA ASP A 183 -19.59 7.12 3.67
C ASP A 183 -18.12 7.53 3.53
N ILE A 184 -17.56 7.25 2.35
CA ILE A 184 -16.19 7.65 2.02
C ILE A 184 -16.09 9.14 1.66
N GLU A 185 -17.21 9.79 1.31
CA GLU A 185 -17.27 11.22 0.94
C GLU A 185 -17.02 12.13 2.15
N ALA A 186 -17.39 11.68 3.36
CA ALA A 186 -16.99 12.32 4.62
C ALA A 186 -15.47 12.33 4.88
N GLY A 187 -14.68 11.56 4.10
CA GLY A 187 -13.24 11.43 4.24
C GLY A 187 -12.79 10.44 5.32
N PRO A 188 -11.48 10.39 5.62
CA PRO A 188 -10.95 9.43 6.58
C PRO A 188 -11.36 9.80 8.01
N VAL A 189 -11.97 8.84 8.72
CA VAL A 189 -12.28 8.93 10.16
C VAL A 189 -11.01 8.85 11.04
N TYR A 190 -9.90 8.37 10.48
CA TYR A 190 -8.59 8.37 11.11
C TYR A 190 -7.47 8.33 10.05
N VAL A 191 -6.33 8.98 10.32
CA VAL A 191 -5.13 8.91 9.50
C VAL A 191 -3.92 8.60 10.39
N GLY A 192 -3.38 7.38 10.26
CA GLY A 192 -2.19 6.93 11.00
C GLY A 192 -0.91 7.20 10.21
N ARG A 193 -0.14 8.22 10.60
CA ARG A 193 1.08 8.63 9.88
C ARG A 193 2.32 7.86 10.35
N LEU A 194 3.07 7.30 9.39
CA LEU A 194 4.40 6.72 9.63
C LEU A 194 5.49 7.80 9.59
N ARG A 195 6.68 7.45 10.12
CA ARG A 195 7.87 8.33 10.15
C ARG A 195 8.77 8.18 8.92
N HIS A 196 8.36 7.33 7.99
CA HIS A 196 9.05 6.98 6.75
C HIS A 196 8.00 6.71 5.68
N HIS A 197 8.38 6.73 4.40
CA HIS A 197 7.54 6.18 3.33
C HIS A 197 7.48 4.65 3.44
N LEU A 198 6.55 4.07 2.70
CA LEU A 198 6.61 2.66 2.34
C LEU A 198 6.89 2.59 0.84
N PRO A 199 7.66 1.59 0.38
CA PRO A 199 7.57 1.04 -0.97
C PRO A 199 6.13 0.98 -1.47
N LEU A 200 5.91 1.14 -2.78
CA LEU A 200 4.59 0.96 -3.38
C LEU A 200 4.07 -0.45 -3.04
N THR A 201 3.05 -0.55 -2.19
CA THR A 201 2.53 -1.83 -1.71
C THR A 201 1.57 -2.45 -2.73
N PHE A 202 1.61 -3.77 -2.87
CA PHE A 202 0.64 -4.51 -3.68
C PHE A 202 -0.58 -4.91 -2.85
N HIS A 203 -0.56 -6.12 -2.28
CA HIS A 203 -1.71 -6.71 -1.61
C HIS A 203 -1.54 -6.84 -0.10
N GLY A 204 -2.64 -6.72 0.63
CA GLY A 204 -2.74 -6.95 2.06
C GLY A 204 -3.97 -7.79 2.44
N CYS A 205 -4.14 -8.02 3.74
CA CYS A 205 -5.37 -8.61 4.27
C CYS A 205 -5.60 -8.14 5.70
N PHE A 206 -6.86 -8.11 6.12
CA PHE A 206 -7.24 -7.84 7.51
C PHE A 206 -7.59 -9.15 8.21
N THR A 207 -7.17 -9.26 9.46
CA THR A 207 -7.58 -10.35 10.36
C THR A 207 -7.98 -9.75 11.71
N PRO A 208 -9.11 -10.18 12.31
CA PRO A 208 -9.47 -9.78 13.67
C PRO A 208 -8.60 -10.49 14.72
N ARG A 209 -7.73 -11.43 14.33
CA ARG A 209 -6.79 -12.09 15.22
C ARG A 209 -5.67 -11.11 15.57
N VAL A 210 -5.67 -10.63 16.81
CA VAL A 210 -4.52 -9.92 17.38
C VAL A 210 -3.36 -10.91 17.49
N ALA A 211 -2.27 -10.67 16.75
CA ALA A 211 -1.03 -11.40 16.95
C ALA A 211 -0.50 -11.09 18.35
N GLN A 212 -0.30 -12.11 19.18
CA GLN A 212 0.39 -11.96 20.46
C GLN A 212 1.87 -12.25 20.24
N PRO A 213 2.78 -11.28 20.49
CA PRO A 213 4.21 -11.55 20.52
C PRO A 213 4.51 -12.59 21.61
N HIS A 214 5.45 -13.48 21.32
CA HIS A 214 6.06 -14.38 22.31
C HIS A 214 7.21 -13.67 23.04
#